data_AF-A0A8I2K082-F1
#
_entry.id   AF-A0A8I2K082-F1
#
_cell.length_a   1.000
_cell.length_b   1.000
_cell.length_c   1.000
_cell.angle_alpha   90.00
_cell.angle_beta   90.00
_cell.angle_gamma   90.00
#
_symmetry.space_group_name_H-M   'P 1'
#
loop_
_entity.id
_entity.type
_entity.pdbx_description
1 polymer ?
#
loop_
_entity_poly.entity_id
_entity_poly.type
_entity_poly.pdbx_seq_one_letter_code
_entity_poly.pdbx_strand_id
1 'polypeptide(L)'
;MGTSKVYVYEKNTGIVVEERVMKEGCCADLPEKVSNHNKENPDNPWIQIVSDTGFPPKGFKHITGVGLVEKDLSEKVKDGDISIPTGHKLVGNLFVPKTLKEKVSDGDITLSPEEKLSDDGDAIVKKSDEELFRDGIITEEAFKERFVEKLVKLCEERLDKFNKDYPVGEVGILQDKKYQALNWMELNTDEKKETTTTEYKMMRYTLLLSESGLTDLKDADAVVKVLDEKSNKILTKAKKFEAFYGKLSAIRIKYTDKIRAMKNVSYKKLNQTITNIKWPDPDAL
;
A
#
# COMPACT_ATOMS: atom_id res chain seq x y z
N MET A 1 -16.70 -53.33 44.47
CA MET A 1 -15.38 -53.18 45.12
C MET A 1 -14.53 -52.38 44.17
N GLY A 2 -14.20 -51.14 44.54
CA GLY A 2 -13.30 -50.32 43.75
C GLY A 2 -11.87 -50.86 43.89
N THR A 3 -11.16 -50.98 42.78
CA THR A 3 -9.70 -51.15 42.82
C THR A 3 -9.07 -49.79 42.57
N SER A 4 -8.25 -49.31 43.49
CA SER A 4 -7.52 -48.04 43.31
C SER A 4 -6.08 -48.32 42.91
N LYS A 5 -5.55 -47.54 41.95
CA LYS A 5 -4.13 -47.61 41.62
C LYS A 5 -3.32 -46.67 42.52
N VAL A 6 -2.16 -47.16 42.97
CA VAL A 6 -1.17 -46.39 43.73
C VAL A 6 0.11 -46.33 42.93
N TYR A 7 0.62 -45.12 42.74
CA TYR A 7 1.91 -44.87 42.11
C TYR A 7 2.84 -44.26 43.16
N VAL A 8 4.02 -44.85 43.32
CA VAL A 8 5.14 -44.30 44.08
C VAL A 8 6.23 -43.92 43.09
N TYR A 9 6.68 -42.67 43.15
CA TYR A 9 7.75 -42.18 42.30
C TYR A 9 8.77 -41.37 43.08
N GLU A 10 10.00 -41.34 42.61
CA GLU A 10 11.04 -40.48 43.15
C GLU A 10 10.79 -39.02 42.79
N LYS A 11 10.84 -38.12 43.78
CA LYS A 11 10.52 -36.69 43.58
C LYS A 11 11.44 -36.02 42.57
N ASN A 12 12.75 -36.32 42.60
CA ASN A 12 13.71 -35.61 41.76
C ASN A 12 13.83 -36.19 40.36
N THR A 13 13.59 -37.50 40.18
CA THR A 13 13.74 -38.18 38.90
C THR A 13 12.41 -38.41 38.19
N GLY A 14 11.29 -38.37 38.92
CA GLY A 14 9.96 -38.70 38.39
C GLY A 14 9.79 -40.18 38.07
N ILE A 15 10.79 -41.03 38.34
CA ILE A 15 10.75 -42.45 38.01
C ILE A 15 9.73 -43.13 38.91
N VAL A 16 8.76 -43.83 38.29
CA VAL A 16 7.83 -44.69 39.02
C VAL A 16 8.62 -45.90 39.52
N VAL A 17 8.85 -45.92 40.83
CA VAL A 17 9.55 -47.00 41.52
C VAL A 17 8.58 -48.12 41.92
N GLU A 18 7.29 -47.83 42.02
CA GLU A 18 6.29 -48.84 42.34
C GLU A 18 4.90 -48.46 41.78
N GLU A 19 4.28 -49.34 40.97
CA GLU A 19 2.86 -49.30 40.59
C GLU A 19 2.14 -50.49 41.23
N ARG A 20 1.06 -50.24 41.97
CA ARG A 20 0.22 -51.31 42.55
C ARG A 20 -1.26 -51.05 42.31
N VAL A 21 -1.99 -52.13 42.00
CA VAL A 21 -3.46 -52.17 42.01
C VAL A 21 -3.90 -52.64 43.39
N MET A 22 -4.60 -51.79 44.13
CA MET A 22 -5.01 -52.04 45.52
C MET A 22 -6.50 -52.36 45.58
N LYS A 23 -6.88 -53.36 46.36
CA LYS A 23 -8.27 -53.58 46.79
C LYS A 23 -8.58 -52.68 47.99
N GLU A 24 -9.79 -52.12 48.06
CA GLU A 24 -10.27 -51.35 49.21
C GLU A 24 -9.92 -52.05 50.55
N GLY A 25 -9.13 -51.39 51.40
CA GLY A 25 -8.77 -51.87 52.75
C GLY A 25 -7.38 -52.49 52.95
N CYS A 26 -6.55 -52.65 51.90
CA CYS A 26 -5.18 -53.17 52.04
C CYS A 26 -4.15 -52.02 51.98
N CYS A 27 -3.80 -51.40 53.12
CA CYS A 27 -2.91 -50.21 53.10
C CYS A 27 -2.00 -50.07 54.32
N ALA A 28 -1.42 -51.15 54.87
CA ALA A 28 -0.50 -51.02 56.00
C ALA A 28 0.94 -50.64 55.56
N ASP A 29 1.48 -51.27 54.52
CA ASP A 29 2.95 -51.31 54.36
C ASP A 29 3.53 -50.22 53.44
N LEU A 30 2.77 -49.72 52.47
CA LEU A 30 3.26 -48.72 51.50
C LEU A 30 3.59 -47.36 52.14
N PRO A 31 2.73 -46.78 53.00
CA PRO A 31 3.03 -45.51 53.66
C PRO A 31 4.28 -45.60 54.53
N GLU A 32 4.49 -46.73 55.20
CA GLU A 32 5.66 -46.97 56.05
C GLU A 32 6.95 -47.09 55.21
N LYS A 33 6.90 -47.84 54.09
CA LYS A 33 8.03 -47.97 53.16
C LYS A 33 8.44 -46.61 52.56
N VAL A 34 7.47 -45.79 52.14
CA VAL A 34 7.71 -44.43 51.63
C VAL A 34 8.29 -43.54 52.72
N SER A 35 7.73 -43.60 53.94
CA SER A 35 8.21 -42.83 55.10
C SER A 35 9.65 -43.18 55.48
N ASN A 36 9.99 -44.47 55.51
CA ASN A 36 11.36 -44.92 55.82
C ASN A 36 12.34 -44.49 54.72
N HIS A 37 11.98 -44.66 53.45
CA HIS A 37 12.82 -44.19 52.34
C HIS A 37 13.09 -42.68 52.43
N ASN A 38 12.07 -41.87 52.72
CA ASN A 38 12.19 -40.41 52.80
C ASN A 38 13.03 -39.95 54.00
N LYS A 39 13.05 -40.71 55.10
CA LYS A 39 13.95 -40.45 56.23
C LYS A 39 15.40 -40.77 55.89
N GLU A 40 15.64 -41.85 55.15
CA GLU A 40 16.97 -42.29 54.74
C GLU A 40 17.54 -41.45 53.59
N ASN A 41 16.67 -40.92 52.73
CA ASN A 41 17.03 -40.18 51.52
C ASN A 41 16.29 -38.83 51.48
N PRO A 42 16.55 -37.91 52.43
CA PRO A 42 15.84 -36.64 52.52
C PRO A 42 16.04 -35.75 51.28
N ASP A 43 17.17 -35.92 50.58
CA ASP A 43 17.47 -35.18 49.36
C ASP A 43 16.71 -35.68 48.13
N ASN A 44 16.18 -36.91 48.12
CA ASN A 44 15.39 -37.49 47.03
C ASN A 44 14.19 -38.31 47.55
N PRO A 45 13.18 -37.65 48.16
CA PRO A 45 12.06 -38.37 48.75
C PRO A 45 11.17 -39.01 47.67
N TRP A 46 10.57 -40.14 47.98
CA TRP A 46 9.46 -40.72 47.24
C TRP A 46 8.16 -39.96 47.53
N ILE A 47 7.35 -39.78 46.48
CA ILE A 47 5.99 -39.26 46.54
C ILE A 47 5.03 -40.38 46.18
N GLN A 48 4.04 -40.58 47.05
CA GLN A 48 2.95 -41.52 46.83
C GLN A 48 1.71 -40.76 46.36
N ILE A 49 1.17 -41.12 45.20
CA ILE A 49 -0.14 -40.65 44.74
C ILE A 49 -1.11 -41.83 44.78
N VAL A 50 -2.15 -41.66 45.59
CA VAL A 50 -3.27 -42.60 45.72
C VAL A 50 -4.47 -41.96 45.03
N SER A 51 -4.61 -42.16 43.72
CA SER A 51 -5.90 -41.92 43.06
C SER A 51 -5.94 -42.44 41.63
N ASP A 52 -7.16 -42.77 41.21
CA ASP A 52 -7.50 -43.11 39.83
C ASP A 52 -7.65 -41.85 38.95
N THR A 53 -7.56 -40.64 39.53
CA THR A 53 -7.93 -39.36 38.90
C THR A 53 -6.83 -38.29 38.95
N GLY A 54 -5.70 -38.53 39.61
CA GLY A 54 -4.64 -37.55 39.83
C GLY A 54 -3.25 -37.99 39.36
N PHE A 55 -3.15 -39.14 38.71
CA PHE A 55 -1.93 -39.63 38.09
C PHE A 55 -2.12 -39.77 36.57
N PRO A 56 -1.21 -39.23 35.74
CA PRO A 56 -0.03 -38.43 36.12
C PRO A 56 -0.41 -37.04 36.68
N PRO A 57 0.46 -36.40 37.49
CA PRO A 57 0.25 -35.03 37.93
C PRO A 57 0.00 -34.05 36.78
N LYS A 58 -0.74 -32.96 37.03
CA LYS A 58 -0.99 -31.90 36.04
C LYS A 58 0.35 -31.39 35.47
N GLY A 59 0.44 -31.26 34.14
CA GLY A 59 1.68 -30.89 33.45
C GLY A 59 2.70 -32.01 33.23
N PHE A 60 2.42 -33.26 33.63
CA PHE A 60 3.30 -34.41 33.40
C PHE A 60 2.59 -35.54 32.65
N LYS A 61 3.36 -36.33 31.90
CA LYS A 61 2.93 -37.58 31.27
C LYS A 61 3.78 -38.73 31.78
N HIS A 62 3.20 -39.92 31.90
CA HIS A 62 3.94 -41.12 32.26
C HIS A 62 4.37 -41.88 31.00
N ILE A 63 5.68 -42.11 30.85
CA ILE A 63 6.25 -42.92 29.79
C ILE A 63 6.78 -44.22 30.42
N THR A 64 6.24 -45.37 30.00
CA THR A 64 6.66 -46.68 30.52
C THR A 64 8.17 -46.88 30.33
N GLY A 65 8.87 -47.22 31.41
CA GLY A 65 10.32 -47.43 31.42
C GLY A 65 11.17 -46.16 31.55
N VAL A 66 10.56 -44.97 31.48
CA VAL A 66 11.23 -43.68 31.70
C VAL A 66 10.72 -42.98 32.96
N GLY A 67 9.43 -43.12 33.27
CA GLY A 67 8.78 -42.46 34.41
C GLY A 67 7.97 -41.23 34.00
N LEU A 68 7.81 -40.29 34.93
CA LEU A 68 7.13 -39.02 34.70
C LEU A 68 8.04 -38.08 33.92
N VAL A 69 7.55 -37.63 32.77
CA VAL A 69 8.20 -36.62 31.92
C VAL A 69 7.31 -35.40 31.88
N GLU A 70 7.89 -34.22 32.01
CA GLU A 70 7.14 -32.97 31.86
C GLU A 70 6.53 -32.90 30.45
N LYS A 71 5.24 -32.57 30.38
CA LYS A 71 4.57 -32.34 29.11
C LYS A 71 5.20 -31.16 28.40
N ASP A 72 5.37 -31.28 27.09
CA ASP A 72 5.76 -30.13 26.29
C ASP A 72 4.63 -29.09 26.25
N LEU A 73 4.92 -27.89 25.76
CA LEU A 73 3.97 -26.79 25.67
C LEU A 73 2.76 -27.16 24.79
N SER A 74 2.97 -27.99 23.75
CA SER A 74 1.90 -28.45 22.88
C SER A 74 0.93 -29.38 23.58
N GLU A 75 1.44 -30.30 24.40
CA GLU A 75 0.65 -31.18 25.24
C GLU A 75 -0.10 -30.38 26.32
N LYS A 76 0.57 -29.44 26.98
CA LYS A 76 -0.06 -28.57 27.99
C LYS A 76 -1.20 -27.73 27.41
N VAL A 77 -1.04 -27.20 26.19
CA VAL A 77 -2.12 -26.44 25.52
C VAL A 77 -3.28 -27.37 25.13
N LYS A 78 -2.99 -28.57 24.60
CA LYS A 78 -4.00 -29.54 24.19
C LYS A 78 -4.87 -30.01 25.36
N ASP A 79 -4.26 -30.18 26.52
CA ASP A 79 -4.95 -30.61 27.75
C ASP A 79 -5.66 -29.45 28.46
N GLY A 80 -5.52 -28.21 27.97
CA GLY A 80 -6.09 -27.02 28.60
C GLY A 80 -5.37 -26.58 29.88
N ASP A 81 -4.16 -27.09 30.13
CA ASP A 81 -3.33 -26.69 31.27
C ASP A 81 -2.80 -25.26 31.11
N ILE A 82 -2.58 -24.84 29.86
CA ILE A 82 -2.10 -23.50 29.47
C ILE A 82 -2.98 -22.98 28.32
N SER A 83 -3.41 -21.72 28.39
CA SER A 83 -4.04 -21.04 27.27
C SER A 83 -3.01 -20.36 26.36
N ILE A 84 -3.25 -20.39 25.05
CA ILE A 84 -2.43 -19.65 24.10
C ILE A 84 -2.66 -18.14 24.34
N PRO A 85 -1.60 -17.32 24.51
CA PRO A 85 -1.75 -15.89 24.64
C PRO A 85 -2.48 -15.27 23.44
N THR A 86 -3.32 -14.27 23.70
CA THR A 86 -4.04 -13.55 22.62
C THR A 86 -3.06 -13.02 21.57
N GLY A 87 -3.42 -13.18 20.30
CA GLY A 87 -2.59 -12.76 19.16
C GLY A 87 -1.34 -13.63 18.92
N HIS A 88 -1.23 -14.79 19.56
CA HIS A 88 -0.16 -15.77 19.33
C HIS A 88 -0.72 -17.09 18.81
N LYS A 89 0.15 -17.88 18.19
CA LYS A 89 -0.08 -19.27 17.82
C LYS A 89 1.05 -20.13 18.38
N LEU A 90 0.76 -21.41 18.56
CA LEU A 90 1.77 -22.38 18.97
C LEU A 90 2.43 -22.99 17.73
N VAL A 91 3.75 -22.83 17.59
CA VAL A 91 4.53 -23.44 16.51
C VAL A 91 5.66 -24.27 17.14
N GLY A 92 5.51 -25.59 17.07
CA GLY A 92 6.36 -26.50 17.84
C GLY A 92 6.14 -26.27 19.34
N ASN A 93 7.21 -25.94 20.07
CA ASN A 93 7.18 -25.74 21.52
C ASN A 93 7.27 -24.25 21.93
N LEU A 94 6.94 -23.32 21.03
CA LEU A 94 7.07 -21.88 21.23
C LEU A 94 5.78 -21.15 20.84
N PHE A 95 5.41 -20.15 21.63
CA PHE A 95 4.40 -19.18 21.23
C PHE A 95 5.04 -18.16 20.29
N VAL A 96 4.51 -18.08 19.08
CA VAL A 96 4.94 -17.15 18.04
C VAL A 96 3.80 -16.16 17.79
N PRO A 97 4.08 -14.84 17.65
CA PRO A 97 3.05 -13.88 17.27
C PRO A 97 2.38 -14.29 15.95
N LYS A 98 1.04 -14.18 15.90
CA LYS A 98 0.29 -14.36 14.65
C LYS A 98 0.67 -13.27 13.65
N THR A 99 0.73 -13.64 12.37
CA THR A 99 0.85 -12.66 11.29
C THR A 99 -0.42 -11.82 11.19
N LEU A 100 -0.34 -10.68 10.50
CA LEU A 100 -1.50 -9.82 10.28
C LEU A 100 -2.65 -10.59 9.59
N LYS A 101 -2.32 -11.36 8.55
CA LYS A 101 -3.25 -12.24 7.84
C LYS A 101 -3.95 -13.24 8.75
N GLU A 102 -3.22 -13.86 9.68
CA GLU A 102 -3.78 -14.79 10.66
C GLU A 102 -4.71 -14.07 11.63
N LYS A 103 -4.31 -12.91 12.14
CA LYS A 103 -5.17 -12.09 13.01
C LYS A 103 -6.49 -11.69 12.35
N VAL A 104 -6.46 -11.32 11.07
CA VAL A 104 -7.68 -11.01 10.31
C VAL A 104 -8.54 -12.25 10.10
N SER A 105 -7.93 -13.40 9.78
CA SER A 105 -8.65 -14.66 9.53
C SER A 105 -9.32 -15.20 10.79
N ASP A 106 -8.68 -15.03 11.94
CA ASP A 106 -9.19 -15.46 13.24
C ASP A 106 -10.22 -14.47 13.83
N GLY A 107 -10.45 -13.33 13.17
CA GLY A 107 -11.34 -12.28 13.67
C GLY A 107 -10.76 -11.46 14.82
N ASP A 108 -9.47 -11.61 15.12
CA ASP A 108 -8.74 -10.76 16.08
C ASP A 108 -8.68 -9.30 15.57
N ILE A 109 -8.72 -9.11 14.24
CA ILE A 109 -8.79 -7.81 13.58
C ILE A 109 -9.96 -7.80 12.58
N THR A 110 -10.90 -6.88 12.80
CA THR A 110 -12.00 -6.62 11.87
C THR A 110 -11.62 -5.51 10.90
N LEU A 111 -11.59 -5.81 9.61
CA LEU A 111 -11.39 -4.82 8.56
C LEU A 111 -12.68 -4.00 8.36
N SER A 112 -12.53 -2.69 8.14
CA SER A 112 -13.66 -1.90 7.65
C SER A 112 -14.01 -2.29 6.21
N PRO A 113 -15.23 -1.98 5.72
CA PRO A 113 -15.62 -2.28 4.33
C PRO A 113 -14.65 -1.69 3.30
N GLU A 114 -14.03 -0.54 3.63
CA GLU A 114 -13.09 0.16 2.76
C GLU A 114 -11.65 -0.35 2.81
N GLU A 115 -11.38 -1.37 3.62
CA GLU A 115 -10.06 -1.91 3.84
C GLU A 115 -9.93 -3.33 3.26
N LYS A 116 -8.70 -3.67 2.88
CA LYS A 116 -8.29 -5.02 2.49
C LYS A 116 -6.88 -5.29 3.01
N LEU A 117 -6.51 -6.56 3.10
CA LEU A 117 -5.09 -6.92 3.23
C LEU A 117 -4.37 -6.58 1.92
N SER A 118 -3.14 -6.10 2.03
CA SER A 118 -2.21 -5.98 0.90
C SER A 118 -1.95 -7.35 0.28
N ASP A 119 -1.45 -7.35 -0.96
CA ASP A 119 -1.24 -8.60 -1.71
C ASP A 119 -0.20 -9.53 -1.04
N ASP A 120 0.76 -8.96 -0.29
CA ASP A 120 1.73 -9.68 0.54
C ASP A 120 1.16 -10.12 1.90
N GLY A 121 0.01 -9.56 2.32
CA GLY A 121 -0.67 -9.87 3.59
C GLY A 121 -0.05 -9.19 4.82
N ASP A 122 0.90 -8.27 4.63
CA ASP A 122 1.66 -7.66 5.72
C ASP A 122 1.12 -6.29 6.15
N ALA A 123 0.20 -5.69 5.38
CA ALA A 123 -0.43 -4.43 5.70
C ALA A 123 -1.95 -4.44 5.46
N ILE A 124 -2.65 -3.56 6.18
CA ILE A 124 -4.04 -3.19 5.87
C ILE A 124 -3.97 -1.96 4.97
N VAL A 125 -4.55 -2.06 3.78
CA VAL A 125 -4.58 -0.98 2.80
C VAL A 125 -6.02 -0.60 2.47
N LYS A 126 -6.23 0.66 2.10
CA LYS A 126 -7.52 1.11 1.58
C LYS A 126 -7.76 0.50 0.21
N LYS A 127 -8.99 0.08 -0.03
CA LYS A 127 -9.49 -0.32 -1.34
C LYS A 127 -9.43 0.87 -2.31
N SER A 128 -9.18 0.59 -3.57
CA SER A 128 -9.32 1.59 -4.64
C SER A 128 -10.79 1.96 -4.85
N ASP A 129 -11.08 3.11 -5.47
CA ASP A 129 -12.47 3.47 -5.75
C ASP A 129 -13.15 2.45 -6.68
N GLU A 130 -12.40 1.82 -7.59
CA GLU A 130 -12.90 0.74 -8.44
C GLU A 130 -13.26 -0.51 -7.63
N GLU A 131 -12.47 -0.83 -6.60
CA GLU A 131 -12.75 -1.93 -5.67
C GLU A 131 -13.99 -1.62 -4.83
N LEU A 132 -14.05 -0.43 -4.23
CA LEU A 132 -15.21 0.02 -3.46
C LEU A 132 -16.50 -0.03 -4.29
N PHE A 133 -16.44 0.38 -5.56
CA PHE A 133 -17.59 0.34 -6.46
C PHE A 133 -17.99 -1.09 -6.83
N ARG A 134 -17.02 -1.94 -7.17
CA ARG A 134 -17.28 -3.36 -7.49
C ARG A 134 -17.89 -4.11 -6.32
N ASP A 135 -17.47 -3.80 -5.10
CA ASP A 135 -17.98 -4.40 -3.88
C ASP A 135 -19.33 -3.80 -3.46
N GLY A 136 -19.86 -2.82 -4.20
CA GLY A 136 -21.13 -2.15 -3.90
C GLY A 136 -21.08 -1.23 -2.68
N ILE A 137 -19.88 -0.88 -2.21
CA ILE A 137 -19.67 -0.03 -1.02
C ILE A 137 -19.97 1.43 -1.36
N ILE A 138 -19.61 1.88 -2.56
CA ILE A 138 -19.96 3.21 -3.07
C ILE A 138 -20.92 3.09 -4.24
N THR A 139 -21.79 4.09 -4.39
CA THR A 139 -22.74 4.17 -5.51
C THR A 139 -22.02 4.53 -6.82
N GLU A 140 -22.71 4.31 -7.94
CA GLU A 140 -22.20 4.71 -9.26
C GLU A 140 -21.97 6.23 -9.36
N GLU A 141 -22.87 7.02 -8.76
CA GLU A 141 -22.74 8.47 -8.67
C GLU A 141 -21.50 8.88 -7.87
N ALA A 142 -21.30 8.30 -6.68
CA ALA A 142 -20.15 8.58 -5.84
C ALA A 142 -18.83 8.18 -6.51
N PHE A 143 -18.80 7.04 -7.20
CA PHE A 143 -17.63 6.62 -7.98
C PHE A 143 -17.32 7.64 -9.09
N LYS A 144 -18.34 8.08 -9.85
CA LYS A 144 -18.17 9.09 -10.90
C LYS A 144 -17.65 10.42 -10.36
N GLU A 145 -18.18 10.88 -9.24
CA GLU A 145 -17.74 12.12 -8.57
C GLU A 145 -16.27 12.04 -8.17
N ARG A 146 -15.87 11.00 -7.42
CA ARG A 146 -14.47 10.79 -7.00
C ARG A 146 -13.52 10.67 -8.19
N PHE A 147 -13.97 10.03 -9.27
CA PHE A 147 -13.18 9.91 -10.49
C PHE A 147 -12.99 11.28 -11.17
N VAL A 148 -14.03 12.11 -11.24
CA VAL A 148 -13.94 13.48 -11.77
C VAL A 148 -13.00 14.33 -10.92
N GLU A 149 -13.10 14.27 -9.59
CA GLU A 149 -12.20 15.00 -8.68
C GLU A 149 -10.73 14.63 -8.90
N LYS A 150 -10.43 13.32 -9.00
CA LYS A 150 -9.07 12.84 -9.32
C LYS A 150 -8.56 13.39 -10.64
N LEU A 151 -9.42 13.48 -11.66
CA LEU A 151 -9.05 14.04 -12.95
C LEU A 151 -8.81 15.54 -12.90
N VAL A 152 -9.66 16.29 -12.20
CA VAL A 152 -9.51 17.74 -12.02
C VAL A 152 -8.17 18.02 -11.33
N LYS A 153 -7.90 17.34 -10.22
CA LYS A 153 -6.64 17.47 -9.49
C LYS A 153 -5.42 17.17 -10.36
N LEU A 154 -5.48 16.10 -11.17
CA LEU A 154 -4.40 15.77 -12.10
C LEU A 154 -4.19 16.85 -13.17
N CYS A 155 -5.27 17.47 -13.67
CA CYS A 155 -5.19 18.58 -14.62
C CYS A 155 -4.56 19.81 -13.97
N GLU A 156 -4.97 20.14 -12.74
CA GLU A 156 -4.43 21.25 -11.96
C GLU A 156 -2.94 21.07 -11.68
N GLU A 157 -2.51 19.90 -11.18
CA GLU A 157 -1.09 19.59 -10.92
C GLU A 157 -0.22 19.73 -12.19
N ARG A 158 -0.74 19.30 -13.35
CA ARG A 158 -0.05 19.44 -14.63
C ARG A 158 -0.02 20.88 -15.11
N LEU A 159 -1.11 21.61 -14.95
CA LEU A 159 -1.19 23.02 -15.30
C LEU A 159 -0.23 23.85 -14.43
N ASP A 160 -0.13 23.55 -13.14
CA ASP A 160 0.80 24.19 -12.21
C ASP A 160 2.25 23.90 -12.57
N LYS A 161 2.59 22.65 -12.91
CA LYS A 161 3.93 22.31 -13.39
C LYS A 161 4.29 23.10 -14.64
N PHE A 162 3.36 23.24 -15.57
CA PHE A 162 3.56 24.02 -16.79
C PHE A 162 3.64 25.53 -16.55
N ASN A 163 2.79 26.06 -15.68
CA ASN A 163 2.76 27.49 -15.34
C ASN A 163 4.07 27.97 -14.68
N LYS A 164 4.85 27.06 -14.07
CA LYS A 164 6.21 27.36 -13.61
C LYS A 164 7.16 27.71 -14.76
N ASP A 165 7.02 27.03 -15.89
CA ASP A 165 7.84 27.26 -17.09
C ASP A 165 7.24 28.36 -18.00
N TYR A 166 5.94 28.62 -17.86
CA TYR A 166 5.16 29.55 -18.67
C TYR A 166 4.13 30.31 -17.82
N PRO A 167 4.51 31.43 -17.17
CA PRO A 167 3.60 32.19 -16.32
C PRO A 167 2.30 32.56 -17.05
N VAL A 168 1.16 32.52 -16.36
CA VAL A 168 -0.18 32.76 -16.95
C VAL A 168 -0.27 34.10 -17.69
N GLY A 169 0.39 35.14 -17.16
CA GLY A 169 0.48 36.45 -17.82
C GLY A 169 1.25 36.43 -19.14
N GLU A 170 2.23 35.53 -19.29
CA GLU A 170 2.95 35.37 -20.56
C GLU A 170 2.15 34.61 -21.60
N VAL A 171 1.28 33.68 -21.20
CA VAL A 171 0.48 32.86 -22.12
C VAL A 171 -0.50 33.71 -22.94
N GLY A 172 -1.18 34.68 -22.30
CA GLY A 172 -2.08 35.59 -23.00
C GLY A 172 -1.37 36.42 -24.06
N ILE A 173 -0.19 36.96 -23.71
CA ILE A 173 0.61 37.80 -24.60
C ILE A 173 1.38 36.95 -25.65
N LEU A 174 1.59 35.65 -25.39
CA LEU A 174 2.32 34.76 -26.29
C LEU A 174 1.64 34.60 -27.65
N GLN A 175 0.30 34.62 -27.71
CA GLN A 175 -0.44 34.56 -28.98
C GLN A 175 -0.25 35.83 -29.81
N ASP A 176 -0.31 37.01 -29.19
CA ASP A 176 -0.06 38.29 -29.87
C ASP A 176 1.38 38.37 -30.37
N LYS A 177 2.34 37.94 -29.55
CA LYS A 177 3.75 37.82 -29.93
C LYS A 177 3.95 36.82 -31.06
N LYS A 178 3.28 35.66 -31.03
CA LYS A 178 3.34 34.65 -32.09
C LYS A 178 2.84 35.25 -33.41
N TYR A 179 1.74 35.99 -33.39
CA TYR A 179 1.20 36.65 -34.58
C TYR A 179 2.19 37.66 -35.16
N GLN A 180 2.78 38.53 -34.32
CA GLN A 180 3.79 39.48 -34.77
C GLN A 180 5.04 38.78 -35.32
N ALA A 181 5.51 37.71 -34.68
CA ALA A 181 6.65 36.91 -35.14
C ALA A 181 6.38 36.21 -36.49
N LEU A 182 5.19 35.61 -36.68
CA LEU A 182 4.81 35.02 -37.97
C LEU A 182 4.77 36.07 -39.08
N ASN A 183 4.16 37.22 -38.79
CA ASN A 183 4.04 38.33 -39.73
C ASN A 183 5.41 38.89 -40.11
N TRP A 184 6.33 39.03 -39.15
CA TRP A 184 7.72 39.41 -39.38
C TRP A 184 8.44 38.43 -40.31
N MET A 185 8.38 37.13 -39.99
CA MET A 185 9.02 36.08 -40.80
C MET A 185 8.45 36.01 -42.22
N GLU A 186 7.16 36.28 -42.41
CA GLU A 186 6.52 36.28 -43.73
C GLU A 186 6.97 37.48 -44.58
N LEU A 187 7.07 38.68 -44.00
CA LEU A 187 7.48 39.89 -44.72
C LEU A 187 8.98 39.94 -45.05
N ASN A 188 9.80 39.20 -44.31
CA ASN A 188 11.24 39.08 -44.58
C ASN A 188 11.60 37.99 -45.60
N THR A 189 10.61 37.34 -46.22
CA THR A 189 10.83 36.51 -47.41
C THR A 189 11.18 37.38 -48.62
N ASP A 190 12.05 36.87 -49.50
CA ASP A 190 12.64 37.66 -50.61
C ASP A 190 11.58 38.26 -51.56
N GLU A 191 10.38 37.69 -51.62
CA GLU A 191 9.28 38.15 -52.49
C GLU A 191 8.51 39.38 -51.95
N LYS A 192 8.59 39.69 -50.65
CA LYS A 192 7.76 40.74 -50.00
C LYS A 192 8.55 41.90 -49.40
N LYS A 193 9.89 41.93 -49.58
CA LYS A 193 10.78 42.94 -49.00
C LYS A 193 10.52 44.38 -49.49
N GLU A 194 9.90 44.57 -50.66
CA GLU A 194 9.98 45.84 -51.42
C GLU A 194 8.91 46.92 -51.16
N THR A 195 7.92 46.75 -50.26
CA THR A 195 6.79 47.72 -50.21
C THR A 195 6.46 48.35 -48.86
N THR A 196 7.19 48.05 -47.78
CA THR A 196 6.87 48.60 -46.44
C THR A 196 8.00 49.47 -45.88
N THR A 197 7.66 50.72 -45.53
CA THR A 197 8.59 51.67 -44.91
C THR A 197 9.05 51.18 -43.54
N THR A 198 10.28 51.54 -43.16
CA THR A 198 10.89 51.15 -41.88
C THR A 198 10.03 51.58 -40.68
N GLU A 199 9.41 52.77 -40.73
CA GLU A 199 8.48 53.25 -39.69
C GLU A 199 7.22 52.40 -39.57
N TYR A 200 6.64 51.94 -40.68
CA TYR A 200 5.48 51.06 -40.66
C TYR A 200 5.82 49.68 -40.08
N LYS A 201 7.02 49.15 -40.39
CA LYS A 201 7.55 47.94 -39.75
C LYS A 201 7.73 48.16 -38.25
N MET A 202 8.32 49.28 -37.83
CA MET A 202 8.52 49.58 -36.41
C MET A 202 7.20 49.67 -35.62
N MET A 203 6.18 50.34 -36.16
CA MET A 203 4.87 50.45 -35.51
C MET A 203 4.17 49.10 -35.42
N ARG A 204 4.28 48.24 -36.44
CA ARG A 204 3.63 46.93 -36.51
C ARG A 204 4.27 45.87 -35.61
N TYR A 205 5.56 46.03 -35.27
CA TYR A 205 6.33 45.07 -34.47
C TYR A 205 6.75 45.62 -33.10
N THR A 206 5.98 46.57 -32.58
CA THR A 206 6.25 47.25 -31.29
C THR A 206 6.49 46.27 -30.13
N LEU A 207 5.80 45.12 -30.08
CA LEU A 207 6.02 44.12 -29.01
C LEU A 207 7.32 43.31 -29.18
N LEU A 208 7.74 43.06 -30.42
CA LEU A 208 9.02 42.41 -30.69
C LEU A 208 10.19 43.36 -30.38
N LEU A 209 10.03 44.63 -30.76
CA LEU A 209 11.02 45.69 -30.52
C LEU A 209 11.17 46.01 -29.04
N SER A 210 10.09 46.15 -28.28
CA SER A 210 10.17 46.43 -26.84
C SER A 210 10.91 45.33 -26.05
N GLU A 211 10.89 44.09 -26.56
CA GLU A 211 11.57 42.95 -25.93
C GLU A 211 12.94 42.61 -26.54
N SER A 212 13.34 43.31 -27.58
CA SER A 212 14.64 43.13 -28.24
C SER A 212 15.78 43.75 -27.43
N GLY A 213 15.48 44.72 -26.54
CA GLY A 213 16.47 45.51 -25.83
C GLY A 213 17.28 46.45 -26.72
N LEU A 214 16.90 46.59 -28.01
CA LEU A 214 17.51 47.52 -28.93
C LEU A 214 17.21 48.96 -28.50
N THR A 215 18.27 49.73 -28.31
CA THR A 215 18.20 51.16 -27.98
C THR A 215 18.58 52.05 -29.16
N ASP A 216 19.30 51.50 -30.14
CA ASP A 216 19.63 52.14 -31.41
C ASP A 216 19.06 51.32 -32.57
N LEU A 217 18.31 52.00 -33.45
CA LEU A 217 17.62 51.41 -34.61
C LEU A 217 18.26 51.85 -35.94
N LYS A 218 19.42 52.51 -35.91
CA LYS A 218 20.09 53.03 -37.11
C LYS A 218 20.71 51.94 -37.99
N ASP A 219 21.11 50.81 -37.40
CA ASP A 219 21.64 49.66 -38.13
C ASP A 219 20.50 48.70 -38.48
N ALA A 220 19.98 48.84 -39.70
CA ALA A 220 18.85 48.06 -40.18
C ALA A 220 19.16 46.55 -40.21
N ASP A 221 20.38 46.15 -40.56
CA ASP A 221 20.77 44.75 -40.66
C ASP A 221 20.89 44.12 -39.25
N ALA A 222 21.44 44.86 -38.29
CA ALA A 222 21.47 44.42 -36.89
C ALA A 222 20.05 44.29 -36.30
N VAL A 223 19.15 45.25 -36.59
CA VAL A 223 17.74 45.20 -36.16
C VAL A 223 17.06 43.96 -36.75
N VAL A 224 17.24 43.69 -38.05
CA VAL A 224 16.65 42.53 -38.71
C VAL A 224 17.12 41.23 -38.07
N LYS A 225 18.43 41.07 -37.85
CA LYS A 225 18.99 39.87 -37.23
C LYS A 225 18.44 39.62 -35.82
N VAL A 226 18.37 40.66 -34.98
CA VAL A 226 17.84 40.55 -33.62
C VAL A 226 16.36 40.19 -33.63
N LEU A 227 15.57 40.78 -34.53
CA LEU A 227 14.15 40.49 -34.66
C LEU A 227 13.89 39.07 -35.23
N ASP A 228 14.74 38.58 -36.13
CA ASP A 228 14.68 37.19 -36.62
C ASP A 228 14.97 36.19 -35.49
N GLU A 229 16.04 36.39 -34.72
CA GLU A 229 16.38 35.55 -33.56
C GLU A 229 15.24 35.54 -32.53
N LYS A 230 14.70 36.73 -32.21
CA LYS A 230 13.59 36.88 -31.26
C LYS A 230 12.32 36.20 -31.77
N SER A 231 11.97 36.41 -33.04
CA SER A 231 10.80 35.81 -33.68
C SER A 231 10.90 34.29 -33.67
N ASN A 232 12.05 33.73 -34.04
CA ASN A 232 12.27 32.28 -33.97
C ASN A 232 12.15 31.72 -32.55
N LYS A 233 12.64 32.44 -31.54
CA LYS A 233 12.51 32.05 -30.12
C LYS A 233 11.05 32.06 -29.66
N ILE A 234 10.28 33.09 -30.04
CA ILE A 234 8.84 33.20 -29.77
C ILE A 234 8.07 32.08 -30.46
N LEU A 235 8.35 31.79 -31.74
CA LEU A 235 7.70 30.72 -32.48
C LEU A 235 8.02 29.34 -31.88
N THR A 236 9.25 29.12 -31.44
CA THR A 236 9.64 27.88 -30.74
C THR A 236 8.89 27.75 -29.42
N LYS A 237 8.80 28.84 -28.64
CA LYS A 237 8.06 28.88 -27.38
C LYS A 237 6.57 28.61 -27.59
N ALA A 238 5.97 29.22 -28.62
CA ALA A 238 4.57 29.04 -29.00
C ALA A 238 4.28 27.61 -29.47
N LYS A 239 5.16 27.01 -30.28
CA LYS A 239 5.02 25.59 -30.69
C LYS A 239 5.03 24.64 -29.50
N LYS A 240 5.93 24.85 -28.52
CA LYS A 240 5.95 24.07 -27.27
C LYS A 240 4.66 24.22 -26.47
N PHE A 241 4.17 25.47 -26.34
CA PHE A 241 2.90 25.75 -25.68
C PHE A 241 1.72 25.05 -26.38
N GLU A 242 1.62 25.14 -27.71
CA GLU A 242 0.54 24.52 -28.49
C GLU A 242 0.58 23.00 -28.42
N ALA A 243 1.77 22.40 -28.43
CA ALA A 243 1.94 20.97 -28.23
C ALA A 243 1.46 20.54 -26.83
N PHE A 244 1.83 21.29 -25.79
CA PHE A 244 1.39 21.04 -24.42
C PHE A 244 -0.13 21.19 -24.26
N TYR A 245 -0.68 22.33 -24.71
CA TYR A 245 -2.11 22.61 -24.64
C TYR A 245 -2.91 21.61 -25.47
N GLY A 246 -2.41 21.21 -26.64
CA GLY A 246 -2.99 20.14 -27.46
C GLY A 246 -3.03 18.81 -26.71
N LYS A 247 -1.93 18.42 -26.04
CA LYS A 247 -1.88 17.20 -25.20
C LYS A 247 -2.85 17.29 -24.01
N LEU A 248 -2.93 18.42 -23.31
CA LEU A 248 -3.90 18.64 -22.22
C LEU A 248 -5.35 18.61 -22.71
N SER A 249 -5.63 19.26 -23.84
CA SER A 249 -6.95 19.27 -24.46
C SER A 249 -7.37 17.86 -24.89
N ALA A 250 -6.45 17.08 -25.49
CA ALA A 250 -6.70 15.70 -25.86
C ALA A 250 -6.98 14.81 -24.63
N ILE A 251 -6.26 15.01 -23.52
CA ILE A 251 -6.56 14.36 -22.23
C ILE A 251 -7.97 14.75 -21.79
N ARG A 252 -8.27 16.04 -21.68
CA ARG A 252 -9.57 16.54 -21.26
C ARG A 252 -10.72 15.99 -22.12
N ILE A 253 -10.58 15.98 -23.45
CA ILE A 253 -11.57 15.42 -24.38
C ILE A 253 -11.72 13.92 -24.16
N LYS A 254 -10.61 13.16 -24.14
CA LYS A 254 -10.61 11.71 -23.91
C LYS A 254 -11.34 11.33 -22.61
N TYR A 255 -11.15 12.10 -21.55
CA TYR A 255 -11.81 11.85 -20.27
C TYR A 255 -13.24 12.38 -20.23
N THR A 256 -13.55 13.52 -20.87
CA THR A 256 -14.91 14.03 -21.03
C THR A 256 -15.78 13.03 -21.79
N ASP A 257 -15.26 12.45 -22.88
CA ASP A 257 -15.97 11.44 -23.66
C ASP A 257 -16.13 10.14 -22.88
N LYS A 258 -15.15 9.77 -22.05
CA LYS A 258 -15.30 8.64 -21.12
C LYS A 258 -16.37 8.92 -20.07
N ILE A 259 -16.38 10.07 -19.40
CA ILE A 259 -17.41 10.47 -18.43
C ILE A 259 -18.79 10.50 -19.10
N ARG A 260 -18.88 11.01 -20.33
CA ARG A 260 -20.11 11.02 -21.12
C ARG A 260 -20.56 9.60 -21.47
N ALA A 261 -19.64 8.71 -21.85
CA ALA A 261 -19.94 7.29 -22.08
C ALA A 261 -20.36 6.58 -20.79
N MET A 262 -19.79 6.94 -19.64
CA MET A 262 -20.17 6.42 -18.33
C MET A 262 -21.58 6.81 -17.89
N LYS A 263 -22.22 7.84 -18.46
CA LYS A 263 -23.63 8.15 -18.16
C LYS A 263 -24.61 7.09 -18.67
N ASN A 264 -24.24 6.26 -19.65
CA ASN A 264 -25.17 5.40 -20.40
C ASN A 264 -24.71 3.93 -20.59
N VAL A 265 -23.66 3.46 -19.91
CA VAL A 265 -23.04 2.14 -20.20
C VAL A 265 -23.05 1.19 -19.00
N SER A 266 -23.47 -0.05 -19.23
CA SER A 266 -23.42 -1.17 -18.28
C SER A 266 -21.98 -1.51 -17.80
N TYR A 267 -21.87 -1.81 -16.50
CA TYR A 267 -20.67 -2.20 -15.73
C TYR A 267 -19.61 -3.04 -16.48
N LYS A 268 -20.01 -4.02 -17.29
CA LYS A 268 -19.09 -4.96 -17.97
C LYS A 268 -18.21 -4.29 -19.05
N LYS A 269 -18.73 -3.24 -19.71
CA LYS A 269 -17.96 -2.42 -20.68
C LYS A 269 -17.06 -1.39 -19.99
N LEU A 270 -17.42 -1.00 -18.76
CA LEU A 270 -16.67 -0.03 -17.95
C LEU A 270 -15.29 -0.59 -17.57
N ASN A 271 -15.25 -1.83 -17.07
CA ASN A 271 -14.03 -2.45 -16.54
C ASN A 271 -13.00 -2.76 -17.65
N GLN A 272 -13.43 -3.13 -18.86
CA GLN A 272 -12.55 -3.28 -20.04
C GLN A 272 -11.99 -1.95 -20.57
N THR A 273 -12.70 -0.83 -20.35
CA THR A 273 -12.27 0.48 -20.84
C THR A 273 -11.23 1.12 -19.90
N ILE A 274 -11.23 0.73 -18.62
CA ILE A 274 -10.31 1.21 -17.59
C ILE A 274 -8.97 0.44 -17.63
N THR A 275 -8.99 -0.88 -17.78
CA THR A 275 -7.77 -1.71 -17.85
C THR A 275 -6.93 -1.49 -19.10
N ASN A 276 -7.52 -0.98 -20.18
CA ASN A 276 -6.82 -0.66 -21.43
C ASN A 276 -6.24 0.76 -21.48
N ILE A 277 -6.31 1.52 -20.38
CA ILE A 277 -5.72 2.86 -20.32
C ILE A 277 -4.23 2.73 -20.10
N LYS A 278 -3.46 2.68 -21.20
CA LYS A 278 -2.06 3.07 -21.14
C LYS A 278 -1.98 4.57 -20.94
N TRP A 279 -1.53 4.95 -19.75
CA TRP A 279 -1.20 6.33 -19.42
C TRP A 279 0.04 6.75 -20.20
N PRO A 280 0.05 7.94 -20.82
CA PRO A 280 1.26 8.45 -21.43
C PRO A 280 2.31 8.67 -20.35
N ASP A 281 3.52 8.21 -20.61
CA ASP A 281 4.70 8.39 -19.77
C ASP A 281 4.89 9.89 -19.46
N PRO A 282 4.97 10.28 -18.18
CA PRO A 282 5.18 11.67 -17.77
C PRO A 282 6.48 12.29 -18.31
N ASP A 283 7.47 11.46 -18.67
CA ASP A 283 8.76 11.92 -19.20
C ASP A 283 8.83 11.93 -20.73
N ALA A 284 7.80 11.43 -21.42
CA ALA A 284 7.69 11.49 -22.89
C ALA A 284 7.13 12.85 -23.41
N LEU A 285 7.20 13.90 -22.60
CA LEU A 285 6.45 15.15 -22.78
C LEU A 285 7.32 16.38 -23.02
#